data_AF-A0A936W1I5-F1
#
_entry.id   AF-A0A936W1I5-F1
#
_cell.length_a   1.000
_cell.length_b   1.000
_cell.length_c   1.000
_cell.angle_alpha   90.00
_cell.angle_beta   90.00
_cell.angle_gamma   90.00
#
_symmetry.space_group_name_H-M   'P 1'
#
loop_
_entity.id
_entity.type
_entity.pdbx_description
1 polymer ?
#
loop_
_entity_poly.entity_id
_entity_poly.type
_entity_poly.pdbx_seq_one_letter_code
_entity_poly.pdbx_strand_id
1 'polypeptide(L)'
;MTNSKPFLPHYLFLIIACTTLFLSCKKDGNSNPLDGCCDTPAINAQVGFGHVYVPNVFTPNGDGINDRLVVNGDQNIILIRSFRVSDKEGTTVFYAEDVIPNDPTNAWDGTVNAKYKNGVYSIVMVVEAFDNATATLQGRYVIIDAWIQEKKSQSLEQVVSFSAGFKWSI
;
A
#
# COMPACT_ATOMS: atom_id res chain seq x y z
N MET A 1 -57.91 24.80 9.12
CA MET A 1 -56.92 23.86 9.67
C MET A 1 -56.24 23.17 8.50
N THR A 2 -54.96 23.47 8.23
CA THR A 2 -53.92 22.52 7.76
C THR A 2 -52.61 23.25 7.49
N ASN A 3 -51.65 23.00 8.40
CA ASN A 3 -50.23 22.72 8.15
C ASN A 3 -49.41 23.69 7.26
N SER A 4 -48.87 24.72 7.91
CA SER A 4 -47.55 25.25 7.54
C SER A 4 -46.49 24.18 7.81
N LYS A 5 -45.88 23.62 6.76
CA LYS A 5 -44.73 22.71 6.89
C LYS A 5 -43.52 23.51 7.42
N PRO A 6 -42.82 23.06 8.48
CA PRO A 6 -41.64 23.73 8.96
C PRO A 6 -40.45 23.49 8.01
N PHE A 7 -39.85 24.59 7.56
CA PHE A 7 -38.64 24.61 6.76
C PHE A 7 -37.43 24.34 7.68
N LEU A 8 -36.98 23.10 7.78
CA LEU A 8 -35.70 22.79 8.43
C LEU A 8 -34.54 23.15 7.50
N PRO A 9 -33.47 23.81 8.00
CA PRO A 9 -32.39 24.29 7.16
C PRO A 9 -31.49 23.13 6.74
N HIS A 10 -31.28 23.00 5.42
CA HIS A 10 -30.43 21.99 4.76
C HIS A 10 -28.98 21.91 5.29
N TYR A 11 -28.55 22.88 6.10
CA TYR A 11 -27.21 22.91 6.69
C TYR A 11 -26.95 21.82 7.73
N LEU A 12 -27.98 21.33 8.44
CA LEU A 12 -27.76 20.31 9.48
C LEU A 12 -27.46 18.92 8.90
N PHE A 13 -27.95 18.62 7.69
CA PHE A 13 -27.66 17.36 6.99
C PHE A 13 -26.24 17.31 6.39
N LEU A 14 -25.69 18.47 5.98
CA LEU A 14 -24.32 18.55 5.44
C LEU A 14 -23.25 18.33 6.52
N ILE A 15 -23.50 18.74 7.76
CA ILE A 15 -22.56 18.53 8.88
C ILE A 15 -22.55 17.05 9.33
N ILE A 16 -23.71 16.38 9.30
CA ILE A 16 -23.82 14.95 9.65
C ILE A 16 -23.17 14.06 8.60
N ALA A 17 -23.28 14.39 7.30
CA ALA A 17 -22.61 13.63 6.24
C ALA A 17 -21.07 13.77 6.31
N CYS A 18 -20.56 14.94 6.72
CA CYS A 18 -19.12 15.18 6.85
C CYS A 18 -18.51 14.43 8.05
N THR A 19 -19.20 14.39 9.21
CA THR A 19 -18.69 13.66 10.39
C THR A 19 -18.76 12.13 10.24
N THR A 20 -19.68 11.60 9.42
CA THR A 20 -19.71 10.16 9.11
C THR A 20 -18.68 9.72 8.07
N LEU A 21 -18.05 10.66 7.35
CA LEU A 21 -17.03 10.36 6.33
C LEU A 21 -15.59 10.31 6.89
N PHE A 22 -15.36 10.71 8.15
CA PHE A 22 -14.04 10.63 8.79
C PHE A 22 -13.79 9.36 9.64
N LEU A 23 -14.74 8.42 9.70
CA LEU A 23 -14.62 7.20 10.53
C LEU A 23 -14.80 5.87 9.80
N SER A 24 -14.90 5.85 8.46
CA SER A 24 -15.10 4.60 7.72
C SER A 24 -13.78 3.99 7.23
N CYS A 25 -12.99 3.46 8.15
CA CYS A 25 -12.26 2.23 7.89
C CYS A 25 -12.74 1.20 8.94
N LYS A 26 -13.93 0.64 8.67
CA LYS A 26 -14.51 -0.40 9.53
C LYS A 26 -13.93 -1.73 9.07
N LYS A 27 -13.19 -2.43 9.95
CA LYS A 27 -12.83 -3.84 9.75
C LYS A 27 -14.09 -4.66 9.57
N ASP A 28 -14.44 -4.97 8.34
CA ASP A 28 -15.35 -6.02 7.97
C ASP A 28 -14.63 -7.36 8.14
N GLY A 29 -15.21 -8.28 8.91
CA GLY A 29 -14.69 -9.62 9.15
C GLY A 29 -14.73 -10.54 7.92
N ASN A 30 -14.70 -9.98 6.72
CA ASN A 30 -14.52 -10.70 5.47
C ASN A 30 -13.04 -10.60 5.13
N SER A 31 -12.28 -11.68 5.24
CA SER A 31 -10.84 -11.68 4.97
C SER A 31 -10.55 -11.52 3.47
N ASN A 32 -10.66 -10.30 2.93
CA ASN A 32 -10.04 -10.01 1.65
C ASN A 32 -8.54 -9.76 1.90
N PRO A 33 -7.63 -10.26 1.04
CA PRO A 33 -6.19 -9.99 1.16
C PRO A 33 -5.83 -8.50 1.14
N LEU A 34 -6.77 -7.64 0.72
CA LEU A 34 -6.64 -6.19 0.60
C LEU A 34 -6.98 -5.45 1.90
N ASP A 35 -7.63 -6.08 2.88
CA ASP A 35 -7.95 -5.45 4.18
C ASP A 35 -6.72 -5.31 5.09
N GLY A 36 -5.60 -5.92 4.69
CA GLY A 36 -4.28 -5.68 5.29
C GLY A 36 -3.61 -4.37 4.84
N CYS A 37 -4.10 -3.71 3.80
CA CYS A 37 -3.48 -2.50 3.23
C CYS A 37 -3.79 -1.23 4.04
N CYS A 38 -4.96 -1.15 4.67
CA CYS A 38 -5.42 0.04 5.39
C CYS A 38 -4.84 0.15 6.81
N ASP A 39 -4.25 -0.93 7.33
CA ASP A 39 -3.79 -1.02 8.72
C ASP A 39 -2.26 -1.09 8.87
N THR A 40 -1.49 -1.20 7.78
CA THR A 40 -0.02 -1.22 7.84
C THR A 40 0.52 0.16 7.51
N PRO A 41 0.90 1.01 8.49
CA PRO A 41 1.48 2.31 8.19
C PRO A 41 2.83 2.15 7.48
N ALA A 42 3.17 3.12 6.63
CA ALA A 42 4.52 3.26 6.12
C ALA A 42 5.53 3.36 7.28
N ILE A 43 6.75 2.86 7.08
CA ILE A 43 7.81 3.12 8.03
C ILE A 43 8.17 4.59 7.92
N ASN A 44 8.10 5.28 9.05
CA ASN A 44 8.49 6.67 9.20
C ASN A 44 9.15 6.78 10.58
N ALA A 45 10.48 6.76 10.60
CA ALA A 45 11.23 6.56 11.84
C ALA A 45 12.47 7.45 11.90
N GLN A 46 12.74 7.95 13.10
CA GLN A 46 13.97 8.67 13.41
C GLN A 46 15.05 7.67 13.87
N VAL A 47 16.25 7.79 13.30
CA VAL A 47 17.44 7.00 13.63
C VAL A 47 18.58 7.97 13.92
N GLY A 48 18.90 8.16 15.20
CA GLY A 48 19.82 9.22 15.60
C GLY A 48 19.31 10.60 15.17
N PHE A 49 20.14 11.35 14.44
CA PHE A 49 19.75 12.61 13.79
C PHE A 49 19.11 12.46 12.41
N GLY A 50 19.00 11.24 11.88
CA GLY A 50 18.42 10.99 10.56
C GLY A 50 17.00 10.49 10.58
N HIS A 51 16.37 10.58 9.42
CA HIS A 51 15.00 10.18 9.19
C HIS A 51 14.89 9.17 8.06
N VAL A 52 14.14 8.10 8.28
CA VAL A 52 13.91 7.02 7.32
C VAL A 52 12.44 6.96 6.96
N TYR A 53 12.17 6.84 5.67
CA TYR A 53 10.83 6.63 5.12
C TYR A 53 10.80 5.45 4.14
N VAL A 54 9.89 4.51 4.37
CA VAL A 54 9.66 3.39 3.44
C VAL A 54 8.15 3.26 3.17
N PRO A 55 7.70 3.49 1.92
CA PRO A 55 6.29 3.44 1.58
C PRO A 55 5.74 2.01 1.69
N ASN A 56 4.61 1.85 2.36
CA ASN A 56 3.94 0.56 2.61
C ASN A 56 3.32 -0.11 1.37
N VAL A 57 3.14 0.64 0.27
CA VAL A 57 2.52 0.17 -0.97
C VAL A 57 3.42 0.54 -2.14
N PHE A 58 3.77 -0.46 -2.96
CA PHE A 58 4.48 -0.29 -4.22
C PHE A 58 3.74 -1.09 -5.29
N THR A 59 3.67 -0.55 -6.51
CA THR A 59 2.90 -1.10 -7.62
C THR A 59 3.88 -1.39 -8.76
N PRO A 60 4.41 -2.62 -8.88
CA PRO A 60 5.36 -2.97 -9.93
C PRO A 60 4.65 -3.13 -11.29
N ASN A 61 4.12 -2.04 -11.83
CA ASN A 61 3.40 -1.96 -13.11
C ASN A 61 4.29 -1.46 -14.25
N GLY A 62 5.52 -1.04 -13.94
CA GLY A 62 6.48 -0.52 -14.91
C GLY A 62 6.21 0.92 -15.35
N ASP A 63 5.43 1.70 -14.58
CA ASP A 63 5.17 3.12 -14.85
C ASP A 63 6.28 4.05 -14.33
N GLY A 64 7.29 3.51 -13.63
CA GLY A 64 8.41 4.22 -13.04
C GLY A 64 8.10 4.82 -11.67
N ILE A 65 6.89 4.65 -11.13
CA ILE A 65 6.41 5.25 -9.89
C ILE A 65 6.13 4.13 -8.87
N ASN A 66 6.95 4.06 -7.82
CA ASN A 66 6.83 3.04 -6.78
C ASN A 66 6.83 1.60 -7.35
N ASP A 67 7.63 1.33 -8.38
CA ASP A 67 7.82 -0.03 -8.91
C ASP A 67 8.70 -0.91 -8.02
N ARG A 68 9.47 -0.29 -7.13
CA ARG A 68 10.41 -0.96 -6.22
C ARG A 68 10.23 -0.45 -4.80
N LEU A 69 10.51 -1.33 -3.85
CA LEU A 69 10.57 -1.00 -2.44
C LEU A 69 11.91 -0.35 -2.11
N VAL A 70 11.98 0.97 -2.32
CA VAL A 70 13.17 1.79 -2.02
C VAL A 70 13.11 2.28 -0.58
N VAL A 71 14.22 2.12 0.15
CA VAL A 71 14.38 2.72 1.48
C VAL A 71 14.86 4.16 1.30
N ASN A 72 14.03 5.12 1.66
CA ASN A 72 14.39 6.53 1.58
C ASN A 72 14.97 7.00 2.92
N GLY A 73 16.03 7.77 2.86
CA GLY A 73 16.68 8.35 4.03
C GLY A 73 17.06 9.79 3.73
N ASP A 74 17.03 10.66 4.75
CA ASP A 74 17.64 11.97 4.61
C ASP A 74 19.19 11.88 4.57
N GLN A 75 19.84 13.03 4.43
CA GLN A 75 21.30 13.14 4.38
C GLN A 75 22.03 12.64 5.64
N ASN A 76 21.31 12.39 6.74
CA ASN A 76 21.90 11.93 8.00
C ASN A 76 21.87 10.39 8.13
N ILE A 77 21.30 9.68 7.15
CA ILE A 77 21.39 8.22 7.05
C ILE A 77 22.60 7.83 6.19
N ILE A 78 23.51 7.02 6.74
CA ILE A 78 24.69 6.53 6.01
C ILE A 78 24.30 5.37 5.11
N LEU A 79 23.66 4.35 5.71
CA LEU A 79 23.57 3.04 5.09
C LEU A 79 22.47 2.19 5.72
N ILE A 80 21.89 1.30 4.91
CA ILE A 80 21.09 0.19 5.39
C ILE A 80 21.97 -1.06 5.40
N ARG A 81 22.49 -1.41 6.58
CA ARG A 81 23.43 -2.51 6.79
C ARG A 81 22.88 -3.86 6.34
N SER A 82 21.62 -4.11 6.64
CA SER A 82 20.91 -5.28 6.12
C SER A 82 19.49 -4.90 5.77
N PHE A 83 18.99 -5.45 4.67
CA PHE A 83 17.63 -5.29 4.21
C PHE A 83 17.08 -6.66 3.81
N ARG A 84 16.16 -7.17 4.64
CA ARG A 84 15.56 -8.48 4.49
C ARG A 84 14.07 -8.34 4.22
N VAL A 85 13.57 -9.08 3.22
CA VAL A 85 12.14 -9.28 2.97
C VAL A 85 11.81 -10.74 3.10
N SER A 86 10.74 -11.05 3.83
CA SER A 86 10.25 -12.41 4.05
C SER A 86 8.78 -12.55 3.65
N ASP A 87 8.38 -13.72 3.18
CA ASP A 87 6.97 -14.06 2.96
C ASP A 87 6.19 -14.25 4.28
N LYS A 88 4.90 -14.57 4.16
CA LYS A 88 4.01 -14.79 5.33
C LYS A 88 4.42 -16.01 6.17
N GLU A 89 5.14 -16.96 5.58
CA GLU A 89 5.71 -18.13 6.26
C GLU A 89 7.06 -17.83 6.95
N GLY A 90 7.62 -16.63 6.75
CA GLY A 90 8.90 -16.20 7.32
C GLY A 90 10.11 -16.59 6.46
N THR A 91 9.90 -17.14 5.27
CA THR A 91 10.96 -17.47 4.32
C THR A 91 11.51 -16.19 3.71
N THR A 92 12.82 -16.01 3.74
CA THR A 92 13.48 -14.88 3.09
C THR A 92 13.31 -14.99 1.58
N VAL A 93 12.72 -13.97 0.97
CA VAL A 93 12.54 -13.88 -0.50
C VAL A 93 13.48 -12.86 -1.13
N PHE A 94 14.00 -11.92 -0.33
CA PHE A 94 15.00 -10.94 -0.75
C PHE A 94 15.92 -10.61 0.42
N TYR A 95 17.20 -10.43 0.11
CA TYR A 95 18.21 -10.00 1.05
C TYR A 95 19.25 -9.15 0.33
N ALA A 96 19.58 -8.01 0.93
CA ALA A 96 20.67 -7.14 0.49
C ALA A 96 21.42 -6.60 1.73
N GLU A 97 22.70 -6.30 1.54
CA GLU A 97 23.57 -5.70 2.55
C GLU A 97 24.13 -4.39 2.01
N ASP A 98 24.50 -3.51 2.93
CA ASP A 98 25.15 -2.23 2.63
C ASP A 98 24.42 -1.44 1.51
N VAL A 99 23.09 -1.35 1.63
CA VAL A 99 22.24 -0.66 0.66
C VAL A 99 22.32 0.85 0.87
N ILE A 100 22.53 1.58 -0.21
CA ILE A 100 22.56 3.05 -0.22
C ILE A 100 21.11 3.57 -0.13
N PRO A 101 20.78 4.46 0.82
CA PRO A 101 19.46 5.08 0.89
C PRO A 101 19.13 5.85 -0.39
N ASN A 102 17.85 5.88 -0.77
CA ASN A 102 17.31 6.54 -1.97
C ASN A 102 17.81 5.94 -3.31
N ASP A 103 18.56 4.84 -3.28
CA ASP A 103 19.04 4.17 -4.49
C ASP A 103 18.14 2.97 -4.86
N PRO A 104 17.48 2.98 -6.03
CA PRO A 104 16.63 1.88 -6.46
C PRO A 104 17.40 0.65 -6.97
N THR A 105 18.72 0.68 -7.10
CA THR A 105 19.53 -0.42 -7.65
C THR A 105 19.47 -1.67 -6.77
N ASN A 106 19.53 -1.49 -5.44
CA ASN A 106 19.47 -2.55 -4.44
C ASN A 106 18.13 -2.56 -3.69
N ALA A 107 17.05 -2.23 -4.40
CA ALA A 107 15.68 -2.27 -3.91
C ALA A 107 14.96 -3.55 -4.38
N TRP A 108 14.02 -4.03 -3.57
CA TRP A 108 13.22 -5.20 -3.96
C TRP A 108 12.11 -4.80 -4.95
N ASP A 109 12.00 -5.54 -6.05
CA ASP A 109 11.05 -5.30 -7.15
C ASP A 109 9.74 -6.09 -7.01
N GLY A 110 9.57 -6.82 -5.90
CA GLY A 110 8.40 -7.67 -5.69
C GLY A 110 8.46 -9.03 -6.36
N THR A 111 9.60 -9.41 -6.94
CA THR A 111 9.77 -10.75 -7.51
C THR A 111 10.20 -11.76 -6.45
N VAL A 112 9.66 -12.98 -6.57
CA VAL A 112 10.07 -14.17 -5.83
C VAL A 112 10.34 -15.27 -6.84
N ASN A 113 11.56 -15.80 -6.87
CA ASN A 113 12.01 -16.78 -7.87
C ASN A 113 11.74 -16.29 -9.33
N ALA A 114 12.08 -15.03 -9.61
CA ALA A 114 11.90 -14.37 -10.91
C ALA A 114 10.43 -14.24 -11.38
N LYS A 115 9.45 -14.30 -10.47
CA LYS A 115 8.03 -14.07 -10.78
C LYS A 115 7.42 -13.10 -9.78
N TYR A 116 6.58 -12.18 -10.25
CA TYR A 116 5.75 -11.35 -9.38
C TYR A 116 4.78 -12.23 -8.61
N LYS A 117 4.74 -12.06 -7.29
CA LYS A 117 3.86 -12.83 -6.43
C LYS A 117 3.11 -11.88 -5.50
N ASN A 118 1.78 -11.92 -5.60
CA ASN A 118 0.92 -11.22 -4.66
C ASN A 118 1.03 -11.83 -3.27
N GLY A 119 1.06 -10.97 -2.26
CA GLY A 119 1.12 -11.43 -0.90
C GLY A 119 1.42 -10.31 0.09
N VAL A 120 1.38 -10.71 1.37
CA VAL A 120 1.87 -9.89 2.47
C VAL A 120 3.30 -10.34 2.77
N TYR A 121 4.19 -9.37 2.89
CA TYR A 121 5.60 -9.55 3.15
C TYR A 121 5.99 -8.79 4.41
N SER A 122 6.94 -9.33 5.16
CA SER A 122 7.54 -8.65 6.31
C SER A 122 8.92 -8.18 5.92
N ILE A 123 9.27 -6.94 6.29
CA ILE A 123 10.64 -6.47 6.15
C ILE A 123 11.28 -6.26 7.50
N VAL A 124 12.58 -6.50 7.53
CA VAL A 124 13.46 -6.15 8.64
C VAL A 124 14.69 -5.51 8.03
N MET A 125 15.07 -4.36 8.54
CA MET A 125 16.27 -3.67 8.11
C MET A 125 17.02 -3.05 9.28
N VAL A 126 18.34 -3.01 9.17
CA VAL A 126 19.21 -2.34 10.14
C VAL A 126 19.76 -1.08 9.48
N VAL A 127 19.39 0.08 10.02
CA VAL A 127 19.79 1.38 9.48
C VAL A 127 20.86 2.00 10.37
N GLU A 128 21.85 2.62 9.74
CA GLU A 128 22.94 3.35 10.38
C GLU A 128 22.93 4.82 9.95
N ALA A 129 23.01 5.71 10.94
CA ALA A 129 23.06 7.16 10.77
C ALA A 129 24.48 7.71 11.01
N PHE A 130 24.74 8.95 10.55
CA PHE A 130 26.06 9.61 10.58
C PHE A 130 26.64 9.81 11.99
N ASP A 131 25.79 9.79 13.01
CA ASP A 131 26.15 9.84 14.43
C ASP A 131 26.47 8.46 15.02
N ASN A 132 26.65 7.44 14.16
CA ASN A 132 26.79 6.02 14.50
C ASN A 132 25.57 5.43 15.23
N ALA A 133 24.43 6.12 15.26
CA ALA A 133 23.19 5.53 15.75
C ALA A 133 22.75 4.41 14.82
N THR A 134 22.33 3.29 15.40
CA THR A 134 21.78 2.15 14.65
C THR A 134 20.38 1.82 15.15
N ALA A 135 19.48 1.49 14.23
CA ALA A 135 18.13 1.07 14.54
C ALA A 135 17.68 -0.09 13.66
N THR A 136 17.02 -1.06 14.28
CA THR A 136 16.31 -2.11 13.55
C THR A 136 14.89 -1.65 13.28
N LEU A 137 14.56 -1.46 12.01
CA LEU A 137 13.23 -1.09 11.55
C LEU A 137 12.53 -2.30 10.96
N GLN A 138 11.24 -2.45 11.27
CA GLN A 138 10.42 -3.56 10.82
C GLN A 138 9.08 -3.05 10.32
N GLY A 139 8.54 -3.69 9.29
CA GLY A 139 7.25 -3.32 8.72
C GLY A 139 6.61 -4.46 7.95
N ARG A 140 5.35 -4.26 7.57
CA ARG A 140 4.56 -5.20 6.77
C ARG A 140 4.13 -4.50 5.49
N TYR A 141 4.25 -5.21 4.38
CA TYR A 141 4.09 -4.70 3.02
C TYR A 141 3.15 -5.60 2.25
N VAL A 142 2.33 -5.01 1.40
CA VAL A 142 1.44 -5.76 0.51
C VAL A 142 1.87 -5.49 -0.92
N ILE A 143 2.14 -6.55 -1.67
CA ILE A 143 2.26 -6.43 -3.12
C ILE A 143 0.86 -6.41 -3.70
N ILE A 144 0.54 -5.33 -4.42
CA ILE A 144 -0.65 -5.23 -5.26
C ILE A 144 -0.19 -5.37 -6.70
N ASP A 145 -0.36 -6.55 -7.28
CA ASP A 145 -0.15 -6.78 -8.71
C ASP A 145 -1.16 -5.97 -9.52
N ALA A 146 -0.64 -5.05 -10.33
CA ALA A 146 -1.43 -4.29 -11.29
C ALA A 146 -2.05 -5.16 -12.40
N TRP A 147 -1.51 -6.35 -12.70
CA TRP A 147 -2.09 -7.27 -13.68
C TRP A 147 -3.44 -7.85 -13.28
N ILE A 148 -3.80 -7.82 -11.99
CA ILE A 148 -5.13 -8.25 -11.52
C ILE A 148 -6.18 -7.18 -11.81
N GLN A 149 -5.82 -5.89 -11.76
CA GLN A 149 -6.78 -4.80 -12.02
C GLN A 149 -7.18 -4.75 -13.49
N GLU A 150 -6.22 -4.95 -14.39
CA GLU A 150 -6.48 -4.94 -15.84
C GLU A 150 -7.32 -6.15 -16.28
N LYS A 151 -7.07 -7.33 -15.72
CA LYS A 151 -7.89 -8.53 -15.98
C LYS A 151 -9.31 -8.42 -15.41
N LYS A 152 -9.50 -7.76 -14.27
CA LYS A 152 -10.85 -7.48 -13.73
C LYS A 152 -11.61 -6.51 -14.62
N SER A 153 -10.97 -5.46 -15.11
CA SER A 153 -11.58 -4.48 -16.03
C SER A 153 -12.03 -5.13 -17.34
N GLN A 154 -11.19 -5.99 -17.95
CA GLN A 154 -11.56 -6.72 -19.18
C GLN A 154 -12.69 -7.73 -18.97
N SER A 155 -12.76 -8.38 -17.80
CA SER A 155 -13.86 -9.31 -17.50
C SER A 155 -15.21 -8.61 -17.31
N LEU A 156 -15.21 -7.39 -16.76
CA LEU A 156 -16.42 -6.59 -16.58
C LEU A 156 -16.95 -6.01 -17.89
N GLU A 157 -16.08 -5.58 -18.81
CA GLU A 157 -16.51 -5.11 -20.13
C GLU A 157 -17.15 -6.23 -20.98
N GLN A 158 -16.64 -7.46 -20.89
CA GLN A 158 -17.28 -8.60 -21.57
C GLN A 158 -18.64 -8.97 -20.97
N VAL A 159 -18.83 -8.85 -19.65
CA VAL A 159 -20.12 -9.10 -18.99
C VAL A 159 -21.14 -8.01 -19.34
N VAL A 160 -20.73 -6.74 -19.39
CA VAL A 160 -21.60 -5.62 -19.79
C VAL A 160 -21.98 -5.73 -21.27
N SER A 161 -21.06 -6.13 -22.15
CA SER A 161 -21.33 -6.38 -23.57
C SER A 161 -22.32 -7.53 -23.81
N PHE A 162 -22.38 -8.53 -22.92
CA PHE A 162 -23.34 -9.64 -23.04
C PHE A 162 -24.77 -9.25 -22.62
N SER A 163 -24.91 -8.27 -21.72
CA SER A 163 -26.22 -7.79 -21.25
C SER A 163 -26.95 -6.86 -22.25
N ALA A 164 -26.23 -6.30 -23.21
CA ALA A 164 -26.78 -5.33 -24.19
C ALA A 164 -27.36 -5.96 -25.46
N GLY A 165 -27.35 -7.30 -25.58
CA GLY A 165 -27.73 -8.02 -26.81
C GLY A 165 -29.15 -8.59 -26.88
N PHE A 166 -30.01 -8.39 -25.87
CA PHE A 166 -31.37 -8.93 -25.89
C PHE A 166 -32.36 -7.97 -26.58
N LYS A 167 -32.43 -8.07 -27.91
CA LYS A 167 -33.44 -7.40 -28.74
C LYS A 167 -34.74 -8.22 -28.67
N TRP A 168 -35.73 -7.77 -27.90
CA TRP A 168 -37.09 -8.32 -27.96
C TRP A 168 -37.72 -7.90 -29.29
N SER A 169 -38.07 -8.86 -30.13
CA SER A 169 -39.03 -8.66 -31.23
C SER A 169 -40.41 -8.96 -30.66
N ILE A 170 -41.27 -7.94 -30.63
CA ILE A 170 -42.73 -8.07 -30.47
C ILE A 170 -43.35 -8.04 -31.86
#